data_AF-A0A9J7HEP3-F1
#
_entry.id   AF-A0A9J7HEP3-F1
#
_cell.length_a   1.000
_cell.length_b   1.000
_cell.length_c   1.000
_cell.angle_alpha   90.00
_cell.angle_beta   90.00
_cell.angle_gamma   90.00
#
_symmetry.space_group_name_H-M   'P 1'
#
loop_
_entity.id
_entity.type
_entity.pdbx_description
1 polymer ?
#
loop_
_entity_poly.entity_id
_entity_poly.type
_entity_poly.pdbx_seq_one_letter_code
_entity_poly.pdbx_strand_id
1 'polypeptide(L)'
;MVSLHQVVYFILFASVSSECITKLFKDTCFQGGDISTVFTPSAQYCQLLCTHHPQCLLFTFMAESSSNDPTKWFACILKDSVTETLPMVNMTGAVSGYSFKQCPQQLSACSKGVYVDLDMKGMNYNSSVVKNARECQERCTNDAHCHFFTYATGRFRSVEHR
;
A
#
# COMPACT_ATOMS: atom_id res chain seq x y z
N MET A 1 10.40 42.15 -34.23
CA MET A 1 9.72 42.61 -33.00
C MET A 1 8.93 41.45 -32.44
N VAL A 2 9.59 40.59 -31.65
CA VAL A 2 8.91 39.46 -30.99
C VAL A 2 8.22 40.06 -29.77
N SER A 3 6.88 39.99 -29.75
CA SER A 3 6.06 40.58 -28.70
C SER A 3 6.47 40.02 -27.33
N LEU A 4 6.68 40.90 -26.35
CA LEU A 4 7.01 40.53 -24.96
C LEU A 4 6.01 39.50 -24.39
N HIS A 5 4.77 39.51 -24.87
CA HIS A 5 3.72 38.56 -24.50
C HIS A 5 4.00 37.11 -24.92
N GLN A 6 4.68 36.87 -26.05
CA GLN A 6 5.03 35.51 -26.48
C GLN A 6 6.14 34.89 -25.62
N VAL A 7 7.03 35.72 -25.06
CA VAL A 7 8.10 35.26 -24.16
C VAL A 7 7.53 34.92 -22.78
N VAL A 8 6.55 35.67 -22.29
CA VAL A 8 5.89 35.39 -20.99
C VAL A 8 5.09 34.08 -21.02
N TYR A 9 4.43 33.76 -22.14
CA TYR A 9 3.71 32.49 -22.29
C TYR A 9 4.64 31.27 -22.33
N PHE A 10 5.87 31.42 -22.83
CA PHE A 10 6.85 30.33 -22.87
C PHE A 10 7.54 30.07 -21.52
N ILE A 11 7.58 31.07 -20.62
CA ILE A 11 8.16 30.91 -19.27
C ILE A 11 7.17 30.23 -18.30
N LEU A 12 5.87 30.24 -18.60
CA LEU A 12 4.83 29.68 -17.73
C LEU A 12 4.61 28.16 -17.87
N PHE A 13 5.27 27.49 -18.82
CA PHE A 13 5.28 26.02 -18.94
C PHE A 13 6.60 25.42 -18.46
N ALA A 14 7.17 25.96 -17.38
CA ALA A 14 8.07 25.16 -16.56
C ALA A 14 7.21 24.03 -15.97
N SER A 15 7.19 22.89 -16.64
CA SER A 15 6.66 21.65 -16.08
C SER A 15 7.39 21.43 -14.76
N VAL A 16 6.70 21.67 -13.65
CA VAL A 16 7.14 21.20 -12.33
C VAL A 16 7.12 19.69 -12.45
N SER A 17 8.24 19.09 -12.87
CA SER A 17 8.44 17.66 -12.78
C SER A 17 8.64 17.37 -11.31
N SER A 18 7.54 17.15 -10.58
CA SER A 18 7.59 16.60 -9.24
C SER A 18 8.41 15.31 -9.33
N GLU A 19 9.49 15.23 -8.56
CA GLU A 19 10.40 14.11 -8.64
C GLU A 19 9.67 12.86 -8.16
N CYS A 20 9.57 11.84 -9.01
CA CYS A 20 8.89 10.59 -8.68
C CYS A 20 9.70 9.82 -7.62
N ILE A 21 9.23 9.82 -6.37
CA ILE A 21 9.90 9.11 -5.26
C ILE A 21 9.36 7.69 -5.16
N THR A 22 10.13 6.71 -5.63
CA THR A 22 9.78 5.29 -5.55
C THR A 22 10.35 4.56 -4.33
N LYS A 23 11.25 5.21 -3.61
CA LYS A 23 12.01 4.61 -2.51
C LYS A 23 11.14 4.39 -1.28
N LEU A 24 11.34 3.23 -0.64
CA LEU A 24 10.87 2.94 0.71
C LEU A 24 11.95 3.24 1.75
N PHE A 25 11.56 3.86 2.86
CA PHE A 25 12.41 4.23 3.97
C PHE A 25 12.22 3.22 5.10
N LYS A 26 13.18 2.31 5.26
CA LYS A 26 13.17 1.31 6.35
C LYS A 26 13.52 1.95 7.69
N ASP A 27 13.00 1.36 8.75
CA ASP A 27 13.13 1.80 10.14
C ASP A 27 12.85 3.28 10.34
N THR A 28 11.91 3.80 9.56
CA THR A 28 11.57 5.22 9.47
C THR A 28 10.06 5.39 9.53
N CYS A 29 9.61 6.37 10.29
CA CYS A 29 8.21 6.75 10.43
C CYS A 29 8.03 8.23 10.05
N PHE A 30 7.06 8.55 9.19
CA PHE A 30 6.56 9.91 9.02
C PHE A 30 5.66 10.32 10.19
N GLN A 31 5.99 11.43 10.85
CA GLN A 31 5.23 11.94 12.00
C GLN A 31 4.07 12.84 11.58
N GLY A 32 2.89 12.59 12.15
CA GLY A 32 1.67 13.36 11.89
C GLY A 32 1.05 13.09 10.50
N GLY A 33 0.09 13.93 10.14
CA GLY A 33 -0.60 13.87 8.85
C GLY A 33 -1.59 12.70 8.72
N ASP A 34 -1.87 11.95 9.77
CA ASP A 34 -2.66 10.71 9.73
C ASP A 34 -4.09 10.98 9.23
N ILE A 35 -4.46 10.31 8.13
CA ILE A 35 -5.82 10.30 7.57
C ILE A 35 -6.60 9.13 8.16
N SER A 36 -6.03 7.92 8.06
CA SER A 36 -6.68 6.68 8.45
C SER A 36 -5.66 5.56 8.61
N THR A 37 -6.00 4.56 9.41
CA THR A 37 -5.21 3.34 9.55
C THR A 37 -5.99 2.17 8.97
N VAL A 38 -5.35 1.41 8.09
CA VAL A 38 -5.86 0.16 7.51
C VAL A 38 -4.84 -0.95 7.72
N PHE A 39 -5.22 -2.21 7.50
CA PHE A 39 -4.28 -3.32 7.56
C PHE A 39 -3.90 -3.78 6.16
N THR A 40 -2.60 -3.99 5.95
CA THR A 40 -2.07 -4.44 4.65
C THR A 40 -1.01 -5.50 4.87
N PRO A 41 -0.86 -6.47 3.95
CA PRO A 41 0.09 -7.55 4.13
C PRO A 41 1.56 -7.13 3.98
N SER A 42 1.84 -5.93 3.47
CA SER A 42 3.20 -5.45 3.21
C SER A 42 3.25 -3.94 2.99
N ALA A 43 4.43 -3.34 3.15
CA ALA A 43 4.68 -1.94 2.82
C ALA A 43 4.37 -1.61 1.34
N GLN A 44 4.62 -2.53 0.42
CA GLN A 44 4.31 -2.34 -1.00
C GLN A 44 2.80 -2.28 -1.24
N TYR A 45 2.03 -3.10 -0.54
CA TYR A 45 0.57 -3.04 -0.62
C TYR A 45 0.02 -1.78 0.07
N CYS A 46 0.66 -1.33 1.16
CA CYS A 46 0.36 -0.03 1.78
C CYS A 46 0.61 1.13 0.81
N GLN A 47 1.71 1.12 0.06
CA GLN A 47 2.02 2.10 -0.99
C GLN A 47 0.99 2.09 -2.12
N LEU A 48 0.60 0.89 -2.56
CA LEU A 48 -0.46 0.71 -3.55
C LEU A 48 -1.77 1.36 -3.07
N LEU A 49 -2.17 1.07 -1.83
CA LEU A 49 -3.39 1.62 -1.24
C LEU A 49 -3.31 3.14 -1.09
N CYS A 50 -2.19 3.68 -0.61
CA CYS A 50 -1.98 5.12 -0.53
C CYS A 50 -2.04 5.79 -1.93
N THR A 51 -1.47 5.16 -2.95
CA THR A 51 -1.51 5.66 -4.34
C THR A 51 -2.93 5.86 -4.84
N HIS A 52 -3.82 4.91 -4.55
CA HIS A 52 -5.22 4.95 -4.98
C HIS A 52 -6.15 5.68 -3.99
N HIS A 53 -5.73 5.90 -2.75
CA HIS A 53 -6.49 6.71 -1.79
C HIS A 53 -6.50 8.19 -2.21
N PRO A 54 -7.65 8.88 -2.26
CA PRO A 54 -7.75 10.21 -2.86
C PRO A 54 -6.86 11.28 -2.21
N GLN A 55 -6.69 11.22 -0.88
CA GLN A 55 -5.94 12.21 -0.11
C GLN A 55 -4.53 11.75 0.31
N CYS A 56 -4.18 10.47 0.13
CA CYS A 56 -2.92 9.98 0.69
C CYS A 56 -1.73 10.40 -0.18
N LEU A 57 -0.77 11.09 0.43
CA LEU A 57 0.49 11.48 -0.21
C LEU A 57 1.67 10.64 0.31
N LEU A 58 1.65 10.30 1.60
CA LEU A 58 2.68 9.53 2.28
C LEU A 58 2.05 8.41 3.11
N PHE A 59 2.84 7.42 3.50
CA PHE A 59 2.39 6.38 4.42
C PHE A 59 3.50 5.92 5.36
N THR A 60 3.09 5.33 6.50
CA THR A 60 3.95 4.53 7.36
C THR A 60 3.31 3.15 7.54
N PHE A 61 4.05 2.09 7.19
CA PHE A 61 3.69 0.70 7.43
C PHE A 61 4.42 0.15 8.65
N MET A 62 3.72 -0.57 9.53
CA MET A 62 4.26 -1.25 10.70
C MET A 62 4.46 -2.73 10.37
N ALA A 63 5.71 -3.18 10.28
CA ALA A 63 6.01 -4.58 9.97
C ALA A 63 5.59 -5.54 11.09
N GLU A 64 5.58 -6.83 10.78
CA GLU A 64 5.45 -7.85 11.82
C GLU A 64 6.51 -7.65 12.90
N SER A 65 6.12 -7.83 14.17
CA SER A 65 7.02 -7.65 15.32
C SER A 65 7.61 -6.24 15.47
N SER A 66 7.04 -5.22 14.80
CA SER A 66 7.48 -3.82 14.97
C SER A 66 7.20 -3.26 16.36
N SER A 67 6.31 -3.90 17.13
CA SER A 67 6.00 -3.56 18.51
C SER A 67 5.64 -4.80 19.31
N ASN A 68 5.75 -4.70 20.64
CA ASN A 68 5.31 -5.75 21.57
C ASN A 68 3.79 -5.99 21.54
N ASP A 69 3.03 -5.04 20.99
CA ASP A 69 1.60 -5.14 20.78
C ASP A 69 1.33 -5.69 19.36
N PRO A 70 0.83 -6.94 19.23
CA PRO A 70 0.55 -7.54 17.93
C PRO A 70 -0.60 -6.87 17.17
N THR A 71 -1.45 -6.10 17.86
CA THR A 71 -2.57 -5.39 17.21
C THR A 71 -2.11 -4.24 16.31
N LYS A 72 -0.85 -3.82 16.45
CA LYS A 72 -0.22 -2.78 15.64
C LYS A 72 0.55 -3.33 14.45
N TRP A 73 0.76 -4.64 14.36
CA TRP A 73 1.43 -5.25 13.22
C TRP A 73 0.58 -5.09 11.97
N PHE A 74 1.23 -4.98 10.82
CA PHE A 74 0.59 -4.83 9.51
C PHE A 74 -0.24 -3.55 9.34
N ALA A 75 -0.19 -2.64 10.32
CA ALA A 75 -0.87 -1.36 10.25
C ALA A 75 -0.23 -0.48 9.15
N CYS A 76 -1.06 0.01 8.26
CA CYS A 76 -0.73 0.95 7.19
C CYS A 76 -1.42 2.27 7.53
N ILE A 77 -0.63 3.26 7.92
CA ILE A 77 -1.10 4.58 8.30
C ILE A 77 -0.97 5.48 7.06
N LEU A 78 -2.12 5.85 6.48
CA LEU A 78 -2.20 6.76 5.34
C LEU A 78 -2.07 8.20 5.84
N LYS A 79 -1.29 9.01 5.14
CA LYS A 79 -0.94 10.36 5.57
C LYS A 79 -1.05 11.40 4.46
N ASP A 80 -1.40 12.61 4.84
CA ASP A 80 -1.41 13.81 4.00
C ASP A 80 -0.43 14.86 4.55
N SER A 81 -0.01 15.78 3.69
CA SER A 81 0.76 16.97 4.07
C SER A 81 0.56 18.10 3.08
N VAL A 82 0.28 19.29 3.58
CA VAL A 82 0.18 20.52 2.78
C VAL A 82 1.50 20.84 2.07
N THR A 83 2.63 20.49 2.68
CA THR A 83 3.98 20.71 2.11
C THR A 83 4.51 19.49 1.37
N GLU A 84 3.66 18.48 1.12
CA GLU A 84 3.99 17.17 0.52
C GLU A 84 5.08 16.38 1.27
N THR A 85 5.50 16.84 2.45
CA THR A 85 6.60 16.28 3.23
C THR A 85 6.22 16.21 4.70
N LEU A 86 6.76 15.23 5.43
CA LEU A 86 6.55 15.07 6.86
C LEU A 86 7.89 14.81 7.58
N PRO A 87 8.01 15.18 8.86
CA PRO A 87 9.20 14.87 9.65
C PRO A 87 9.43 13.35 9.69
N MET A 88 10.64 12.93 9.34
CA MET A 88 11.08 11.54 9.44
C MET A 88 11.72 11.30 10.80
N VAL A 89 11.27 10.27 11.50
CA VAL A 89 11.89 9.80 12.75
C VAL A 89 12.29 8.34 12.61
N ASN A 90 13.39 7.97 13.27
CA ASN A 90 13.80 6.58 13.33
C ASN A 90 12.81 5.80 14.19
N MET A 91 12.32 4.68 13.65
CA MET A 91 11.41 3.78 14.34
C MET A 91 11.61 2.37 13.78
N THR A 92 12.24 1.50 14.57
CA THR A 92 12.51 0.11 14.18
C THR A 92 11.23 -0.61 13.77
N GLY A 93 11.26 -1.31 12.64
CA GLY A 93 10.12 -2.04 12.11
C GLY A 93 9.08 -1.19 11.38
N ALA A 94 9.23 0.14 11.34
CA ALA A 94 8.43 1.01 10.49
C ALA A 94 9.03 1.09 9.08
N VAL A 95 8.19 1.09 8.05
CA VAL A 95 8.58 1.32 6.66
C VAL A 95 7.71 2.42 6.09
N SER A 96 8.32 3.56 5.77
CA SER A 96 7.61 4.72 5.21
C SER A 96 7.84 4.87 3.71
N GLY A 97 6.94 5.56 3.02
CA GLY A 97 7.08 5.84 1.60
C GLY A 97 6.07 6.87 1.07
N TYR A 98 6.28 7.28 -0.18
CA TYR A 98 5.39 8.19 -0.89
C TYR A 98 4.41 7.42 -1.78
N SER A 99 3.27 8.03 -2.04
CA SER A 99 2.32 7.57 -3.06
C SER A 99 2.93 7.68 -4.47
N PHE A 100 2.50 6.84 -5.41
CA PHE A 100 2.91 6.92 -6.82
C PHE A 100 2.06 7.87 -7.66
N LYS A 101 1.31 8.80 -7.05
CA LYS A 101 0.47 9.76 -7.79
C LYS A 101 1.27 10.62 -8.78
N GLN A 102 2.53 10.89 -8.46
CA GLN A 102 3.48 11.63 -9.30
C GLN A 102 4.32 10.71 -10.22
N CYS A 103 4.02 9.41 -10.26
CA CYS A 103 4.78 8.38 -10.97
C CYS A 103 3.89 7.61 -11.97
N PRO A 104 3.55 8.18 -13.15
CA PRO A 104 2.60 7.57 -14.09
C PRO A 104 2.97 6.14 -14.51
N GLN A 105 4.27 5.86 -14.64
CA GLN A 105 4.82 4.55 -15.02
C GLN A 105 4.58 3.45 -13.96
N GLN A 106 4.30 3.82 -12.71
CA GLN A 106 4.15 2.90 -11.57
C GLN A 106 2.68 2.66 -11.19
N LEU A 107 1.73 3.25 -11.93
CA LEU A 107 0.30 3.12 -11.66
C LEU A 107 -0.20 1.75 -12.12
N SER A 108 -0.21 0.79 -11.20
CA SER A 108 -0.98 -0.45 -11.29
C SER A 108 -1.92 -0.51 -10.10
N ALA A 109 -3.12 -1.06 -10.28
CA ALA A 109 -4.02 -1.41 -9.18
C ALA A 109 -3.91 -2.88 -8.77
N CYS A 110 -3.23 -3.71 -9.58
CA CYS A 110 -3.15 -5.14 -9.38
C CYS A 110 -1.96 -5.51 -8.48
N SER A 111 -2.24 -6.20 -7.38
CA SER A 111 -1.25 -6.95 -6.60
C SER A 111 -1.33 -8.43 -6.97
N LYS A 112 -0.18 -9.04 -7.29
CA LYS A 112 -0.06 -10.47 -7.58
C LYS A 112 0.59 -11.26 -6.44
N GLY A 113 0.91 -10.59 -5.33
CA GLY A 113 1.60 -11.20 -4.20
C GLY A 113 0.74 -12.25 -3.50
N VAL A 114 1.35 -13.39 -3.17
CA VAL A 114 0.77 -14.41 -2.28
C VAL A 114 1.60 -14.41 -0.99
N TYR A 115 0.94 -14.22 0.15
CA TYR A 115 1.59 -14.06 1.44
C TYR A 115 1.50 -15.37 2.23
N VAL A 116 2.62 -16.08 2.32
CA VAL A 116 2.72 -17.34 3.06
C VAL A 116 2.69 -17.06 4.56
N ASP A 117 2.07 -17.97 5.33
CA ASP A 117 1.92 -17.89 6.78
C ASP A 117 1.14 -16.66 7.30
N LEU A 118 0.43 -15.97 6.41
CA LEU A 118 -0.43 -14.84 6.74
C LEU A 118 -1.89 -15.19 6.50
N ASP A 119 -2.72 -14.99 7.52
CA ASP A 119 -4.18 -15.06 7.41
C ASP A 119 -4.77 -13.65 7.46
N MET A 120 -5.38 -13.22 6.36
CA MET A 120 -6.03 -11.91 6.27
C MET A 120 -7.45 -12.00 6.81
N LYS A 121 -7.75 -11.23 7.86
CA LYS A 121 -9.07 -11.25 8.50
C LYS A 121 -10.08 -10.40 7.73
N GLY A 122 -11.29 -10.94 7.59
CA GLY A 122 -12.43 -10.28 6.95
C GLY A 122 -13.73 -11.08 7.14
N MET A 123 -14.75 -10.72 6.37
CA MET A 123 -15.98 -11.50 6.30
C MET A 123 -15.78 -12.70 5.36
N ASN A 124 -15.78 -13.91 5.93
CA ASN A 124 -15.74 -15.15 5.16
C ASN A 124 -17.15 -15.47 4.65
N TYR A 125 -17.47 -15.08 3.41
CA TYR A 125 -18.81 -15.32 2.83
C TYR A 125 -18.90 -16.63 2.02
N ASN A 126 -17.76 -17.20 1.60
CA ASN A 126 -17.71 -18.44 0.84
C ASN A 126 -16.46 -19.24 1.22
N SER A 127 -16.58 -20.57 1.28
CA SER A 127 -15.47 -21.49 1.51
C SER A 127 -15.60 -22.69 0.57
N SER A 128 -14.48 -23.11 -0.03
CA SER A 128 -14.48 -24.25 -0.95
C SER A 128 -13.14 -24.97 -0.95
N VAL A 129 -13.19 -26.28 -1.19
CA VAL A 129 -11.98 -27.10 -1.33
C VAL A 129 -11.39 -26.90 -2.72
N VAL A 130 -10.10 -26.59 -2.77
CA VAL A 130 -9.31 -26.34 -3.99
C VAL A 130 -7.95 -27.02 -3.89
N LYS A 131 -7.33 -27.33 -5.04
CA LYS A 131 -6.10 -28.12 -5.07
C LYS A 131 -4.88 -27.37 -4.54
N ASN A 132 -4.86 -26.05 -4.71
CA ASN A 132 -3.71 -25.20 -4.35
C ASN A 132 -4.11 -23.72 -4.29
N ALA A 133 -3.20 -22.88 -3.78
CA ALA A 133 -3.38 -21.44 -3.66
C ALA A 133 -3.64 -20.73 -5.01
N ARG A 134 -3.11 -21.24 -6.14
CA ARG A 134 -3.35 -20.64 -7.46
C ARG A 134 -4.80 -20.81 -7.88
N GLU A 135 -5.35 -22.01 -7.73
CA GLU A 135 -6.77 -22.25 -7.99
C GLU A 135 -7.66 -21.39 -7.06
N CYS A 136 -7.27 -21.22 -5.80
CA CYS A 136 -7.95 -20.31 -4.87
C CYS A 136 -7.94 -18.85 -5.36
N GLN A 137 -6.78 -18.37 -5.79
CA GLN A 137 -6.61 -17.04 -6.35
C GLN A 137 -7.44 -16.83 -7.62
N GLU A 138 -7.46 -17.81 -8.52
CA GLU A 138 -8.27 -17.77 -9.75
C GLU A 138 -9.76 -17.70 -9.43
N ARG A 139 -10.25 -18.49 -8.47
CA ARG A 139 -11.66 -18.42 -8.03
C ARG A 139 -12.00 -17.07 -7.43
N CYS A 140 -11.16 -16.54 -6.54
CA CYS A 140 -11.35 -15.21 -5.95
C CYS A 140 -11.36 -14.12 -7.04
N THR A 141 -10.44 -14.18 -8.00
CA THR A 141 -10.36 -13.21 -9.11
C THR A 141 -11.63 -13.22 -9.97
N ASN A 142 -12.30 -14.36 -10.09
CA ASN A 142 -13.52 -14.52 -10.89
C ASN A 142 -14.81 -14.29 -10.06
N ASP A 143 -14.72 -13.93 -8.78
CA ASP A 143 -15.86 -13.61 -7.93
C ASP A 143 -15.87 -12.11 -7.59
N ALA A 144 -16.95 -11.42 -8.00
CA ALA A 144 -17.09 -9.98 -7.82
C ALA A 144 -17.13 -9.53 -6.34
N HIS A 145 -17.43 -10.43 -5.40
CA HIS A 145 -17.45 -10.12 -3.96
C HIS A 145 -16.14 -10.46 -3.26
N CYS A 146 -15.19 -11.11 -3.94
CA CYS A 146 -13.94 -11.53 -3.33
C CYS A 146 -12.91 -10.41 -3.36
N HIS A 147 -12.57 -9.86 -2.18
CA HIS A 147 -11.53 -8.83 -2.06
C HIS A 147 -10.13 -9.45 -1.89
N PHE A 148 -10.05 -10.58 -1.19
CA PHE A 148 -8.84 -11.36 -0.93
C PHE A 148 -9.23 -12.78 -0.53
N PHE A 149 -8.25 -13.69 -0.51
CA PHE A 149 -8.45 -15.08 -0.10
C PHE A 149 -7.41 -15.50 0.95
N THR A 150 -7.80 -16.44 1.80
CA THR A 150 -6.86 -17.22 2.62
C THR A 150 -6.96 -18.68 2.16
N TYR A 151 -5.82 -19.30 1.87
CA TYR A 151 -5.73 -20.72 1.53
C TYR A 151 -5.01 -21.49 2.63
N ALA A 152 -5.75 -22.33 3.34
CA ALA A 152 -5.18 -23.25 4.30
C ALA A 152 -4.64 -24.49 3.57
N THR A 153 -3.35 -24.77 3.75
CA THR A 153 -2.72 -25.96 3.17
C THR A 153 -3.09 -27.20 3.98
N GLY A 154 -2.86 -28.40 3.44
CA GLY A 154 -3.04 -29.65 4.19
C GLY A 154 -2.18 -29.78 5.46
N ARG A 155 -1.19 -28.89 5.65
CA ARG A 155 -0.37 -28.80 6.89
C ARG A 155 -0.99 -27.89 7.95
N PHE A 156 -2.04 -27.14 7.62
CA PHE A 156 -2.68 -26.20 8.54
C PHE A 156 -3.24 -26.94 9.76
N ARG A 157 -3.20 -26.32 10.95
CA ARG A 157 -3.49 -27.07 12.19
C ARG A 157 -4.97 -27.41 12.37
N SER A 158 -5.87 -26.54 11.91
CA SER A 158 -7.31 -26.76 12.05
C SER A 158 -7.82 -27.75 11.00
N VAL A 159 -8.33 -28.90 11.46
CA VAL A 159 -8.88 -29.96 10.59
C VAL A 159 -10.12 -29.47 9.83
N GLU A 160 -10.94 -28.62 10.45
CA GLU A 160 -12.12 -28.01 9.83
C GLU A 160 -11.77 -27.09 8.65
N HIS A 161 -10.59 -26.46 8.71
CA HIS A 161 -10.14 -25.51 7.70
C HIS A 161 -9.15 -26.14 6.71
N ARG A 162 -8.87 -27.45 6.79
CA ARG A 162 -8.01 -28.15 5.82
C ARG A 162 -8.75 -28.49 4.53
#